data_AF-A0A927SG56-F1
#
_entry.id   AF-A0A927SG56-F1
#
_cell.length_a   1.000
_cell.length_b   1.000
_cell.length_c   1.000
_cell.angle_alpha   90.00
_cell.angle_beta   90.00
_cell.angle_gamma   90.00
#
_symmetry.space_group_name_H-M   'P 1'
#
loop_
_entity.id
_entity.type
_entity.pdbx_description
1 polymer ?
#
loop_
_entity_poly.entity_id
_entity_poly.type
_entity_poly.pdbx_seq_one_letter_code
_entity_poly.pdbx_strand_id
1 'polypeptide(L)'
;MTNMAIYCPNPACGKALKSGAKFCGYCGTVIASEPKPVPVPEHAASAPAPKPATRPADTFRAVNRMPQGIALGTDEQIVKKYTVGRYTLRQGAIDVIVTNKRVIRYEESNWLGLQSNRIDEVNIDAVHGVSCTMARSASIVGLAVAGLLSIVGLLFLFGAFNSRRMDYTMLFMGAIFLGIAVVILVNSFRPSMVFSIQGALGSSALETSVNVLGRMFGRNNSSIIFQFRPTAETTVMLKEIGACIYDLKTLGDKAIEKWR
;
A
#
# COMPACT_ATOMS: atom_id res chain seq x y z
N MET A 1 -16.20 -46.31 -28.00
CA MET A 1 -16.19 -45.50 -26.77
C MET A 1 -15.41 -44.23 -27.07
N THR A 2 -16.11 -43.11 -27.25
CA THR A 2 -15.53 -41.81 -27.62
C THR A 2 -14.83 -41.21 -26.41
N ASN A 3 -13.51 -41.06 -26.47
CA ASN A 3 -12.72 -40.36 -25.44
C ASN A 3 -13.15 -38.88 -25.41
N MET A 4 -13.87 -38.47 -24.37
CA MET A 4 -14.15 -37.05 -24.13
C MET A 4 -12.83 -36.36 -23.74
N ALA A 5 -12.34 -35.46 -24.59
CA ALA A 5 -11.19 -34.64 -24.27
C ALA A 5 -11.53 -33.69 -23.11
N ILE A 6 -10.77 -33.78 -22.02
CA ILE A 6 -10.89 -32.88 -20.87
C ILE A 6 -10.06 -31.63 -21.18
N TYR A 7 -10.61 -30.43 -20.95
CA TYR A 7 -9.91 -29.16 -21.18
C TYR A 7 -9.55 -28.48 -19.85
N CYS A 8 -8.49 -27.68 -19.86
CA CYS A 8 -8.05 -26.96 -18.68
C CYS A 8 -9.11 -25.93 -18.21
N PRO A 9 -9.47 -25.91 -16.91
CA PRO A 9 -10.49 -25.00 -16.38
C PRO A 9 -10.05 -23.53 -16.34
N ASN A 10 -8.76 -23.24 -16.53
CA ASN A 10 -8.28 -21.87 -16.60
C ASN A 10 -8.63 -21.25 -17.97
N PRO A 11 -9.45 -20.19 -18.02
CA PRO A 11 -9.91 -19.56 -19.27
C PRO A 11 -8.76 -18.94 -20.09
N ALA A 12 -7.62 -18.65 -19.47
CA ALA A 12 -6.43 -18.18 -20.19
C ALA A 12 -5.63 -19.31 -20.86
N CYS A 13 -5.84 -20.57 -20.45
CA CYS A 13 -5.11 -21.71 -20.99
C CYS A 13 -5.92 -22.49 -22.04
N GLY A 14 -7.13 -22.95 -21.69
CA GLY A 14 -8.05 -23.64 -22.60
C GLY A 14 -7.53 -24.89 -23.33
N LYS A 15 -6.34 -25.40 -23.01
CA LYS A 15 -5.73 -26.53 -23.74
C LYS A 15 -6.30 -27.88 -23.31
N ALA A 16 -6.33 -28.82 -24.25
CA ALA A 16 -6.69 -30.20 -23.99
C ALA A 16 -5.69 -30.88 -23.04
N LEU A 17 -6.23 -31.61 -22.07
CA LEU A 17 -5.49 -32.33 -21.05
C LEU A 17 -5.48 -33.82 -21.36
N LYS A 18 -4.41 -34.49 -20.94
CA LYS A 18 -4.35 -35.95 -20.95
C LYS A 18 -5.30 -36.49 -19.87
N SER A 19 -5.96 -37.61 -20.14
CA SER A 19 -6.88 -38.26 -19.19
C SER A 19 -6.16 -38.57 -17.87
N GLY A 20 -6.76 -38.18 -16.75
CA GLY A 20 -6.22 -38.41 -15.41
C GLY A 20 -5.15 -37.42 -14.92
N ALA A 21 -4.88 -36.33 -15.65
CA ALA A 21 -3.93 -35.32 -15.20
C ALA A 21 -4.43 -34.56 -13.96
N LYS A 22 -3.64 -34.55 -12.88
CA LYS A 22 -3.92 -33.79 -11.64
C LYS A 22 -3.60 -32.29 -11.74
N PHE A 23 -2.78 -31.91 -12.72
CA PHE A 23 -2.39 -30.53 -12.99
C PHE A 23 -2.23 -30.30 -14.50
N CYS A 24 -2.45 -29.07 -14.94
CA CYS A 24 -2.19 -28.66 -16.31
C CYS A 24 -0.68 -28.46 -16.52
N GLY A 25 -0.06 -29.25 -17.41
CA GLY A 25 1.37 -29.11 -17.74
C GLY A 25 1.76 -27.80 -18.45
N TYR A 26 0.79 -26.95 -18.83
CA TYR A 26 1.04 -25.67 -19.50
C TYR A 26 0.92 -24.46 -18.57
N CYS A 27 -0.10 -24.43 -17.70
CA CYS A 27 -0.36 -23.28 -16.83
C CYS A 27 -0.30 -23.60 -15.32
N GLY A 28 -0.02 -24.85 -14.95
CA GLY A 28 0.11 -25.27 -13.54
C GLY A 28 -1.20 -25.36 -12.76
N THR A 29 -2.36 -25.11 -13.39
CA THR A 29 -3.67 -25.15 -12.72
C THR A 29 -3.98 -26.58 -12.24
N VAL A 30 -4.34 -26.73 -10.97
CA VAL A 30 -4.75 -28.00 -10.36
C VAL A 30 -6.12 -28.42 -10.88
N ILE A 31 -6.24 -29.65 -11.33
CA ILE A 31 -7.49 -30.24 -11.81
C ILE A 31 -7.95 -31.16 -10.68
N ALA A 32 -8.98 -30.72 -9.95
CA ALA A 32 -9.54 -31.49 -8.84
C ALA A 32 -10.12 -32.81 -9.38
N SER A 33 -9.52 -33.94 -9.02
CA SER A 33 -10.12 -35.26 -9.23
C SER A 33 -11.19 -35.49 -8.17
N GLU A 34 -12.39 -35.89 -8.60
CA GLU A 34 -13.56 -36.13 -7.76
C GLU A 34 -13.28 -37.02 -6.53
N PRO A 35 -13.95 -36.78 -5.39
CA PRO A 35 -13.87 -37.64 -4.22
C PRO A 35 -14.62 -38.95 -4.47
N LYS A 36 -13.95 -40.07 -4.16
CA LYS A 36 -14.50 -41.43 -4.17
C LYS A 36 -15.73 -41.50 -3.22
N PRO A 37 -16.88 -42.06 -3.64
CA PRO A 37 -18.04 -42.17 -2.76
C PRO A 37 -17.79 -43.23 -1.69
N VAL A 38 -17.91 -42.83 -0.42
CA VAL A 38 -17.92 -43.75 0.73
C VAL A 38 -19.34 -44.31 0.86
N PRO A 39 -19.55 -45.64 1.02
CA PRO A 39 -20.87 -46.21 1.19
C PRO A 39 -21.44 -45.83 2.56
N VAL A 40 -22.71 -45.41 2.57
CA VAL A 40 -23.52 -45.21 3.77
C VAL A 40 -24.06 -46.55 4.25
N PRO A 41 -24.00 -46.87 5.56
CA PRO A 41 -25.01 -47.68 6.21
C PRO A 41 -25.86 -46.86 7.17
N GLU A 42 -27.14 -47.19 7.14
CA GLU A 42 -28.28 -46.57 7.80
C GLU A 42 -28.46 -47.09 9.25
N HIS A 43 -28.79 -46.16 10.15
CA HIS A 43 -29.49 -46.30 11.43
C HIS A 43 -28.82 -46.86 12.72
N ALA A 44 -28.55 -45.89 13.61
CA ALA A 44 -29.12 -45.74 14.94
C ALA A 44 -28.71 -46.72 16.07
N ALA A 45 -27.74 -46.28 16.88
CA ALA A 45 -27.81 -46.40 18.34
C ALA A 45 -27.06 -45.24 18.99
N SER A 46 -27.78 -44.47 19.79
CA SER A 46 -27.36 -43.28 20.53
C SER A 46 -26.21 -43.57 21.51
N ALA A 47 -25.05 -42.95 21.27
CA ALA A 47 -23.95 -42.84 22.22
C ALA A 47 -23.82 -41.39 22.72
N PRO A 48 -23.57 -41.15 24.03
CA PRO A 48 -23.47 -39.81 24.60
C PRO A 48 -22.28 -39.04 23.99
N ALA A 49 -22.51 -37.75 23.74
CA ALA A 49 -21.58 -36.85 23.06
C ALA A 49 -20.15 -36.93 23.64
N PRO A 50 -19.10 -37.07 22.80
CA PRO A 50 -17.73 -36.94 23.28
C PRO A 50 -17.52 -35.51 23.76
N LYS A 51 -17.04 -35.37 25.00
CA LYS A 51 -16.59 -34.08 25.57
C LYS A 51 -15.69 -33.38 24.55
N PRO A 52 -15.84 -32.06 24.32
CA PRO A 52 -14.98 -31.33 23.41
C PRO A 52 -13.53 -31.56 23.85
N ALA A 53 -12.76 -32.21 22.97
CA ALA A 53 -11.33 -32.37 23.15
C ALA A 53 -10.76 -30.97 23.37
N THR A 54 -10.17 -30.76 24.55
CA THR A 54 -9.39 -29.56 24.84
C THR A 54 -8.37 -29.45 23.72
N ARG A 55 -8.57 -28.49 22.82
CA ARG A 55 -7.58 -28.13 21.80
C ARG A 55 -6.26 -27.98 22.55
N PRO A 56 -5.21 -28.76 22.23
CA PRO A 56 -3.92 -28.56 22.87
C PRO A 56 -3.62 -27.08 22.69
N ALA A 57 -3.43 -26.38 23.82
CA ALA A 57 -3.08 -24.98 23.82
C ALA A 57 -1.95 -24.85 22.81
N ASP A 58 -2.21 -24.12 21.71
CA ASP A 58 -1.20 -23.89 20.71
C ASP A 58 -0.03 -23.29 21.47
N THR A 59 1.02 -24.09 21.67
CA THR A 59 2.34 -23.59 21.97
C THR A 59 2.81 -22.92 20.68
N PHE A 60 2.17 -21.81 20.32
CA PHE A 60 2.80 -20.76 19.55
C PHE A 60 3.96 -20.31 20.43
N ARG A 61 5.09 -21.01 20.26
CA ARG A 61 6.42 -20.60 20.67
C ARG A 61 6.47 -19.10 20.52
N ALA A 62 6.73 -18.38 21.61
CA ALA A 62 6.70 -16.93 21.68
C ALA A 62 7.42 -16.34 20.47
N VAL A 63 6.65 -16.01 19.44
CA VAL A 63 7.17 -15.34 18.26
C VAL A 63 7.52 -13.95 18.77
N ASN A 64 8.75 -13.50 18.54
CA ASN A 64 9.13 -12.13 18.86
C ASN A 64 8.17 -11.21 18.12
N ARG A 65 7.18 -10.67 18.84
CA ARG A 65 6.17 -9.77 18.29
C ARG A 65 6.68 -8.36 18.41
N MET A 66 6.68 -7.62 17.31
CA MET A 66 6.82 -6.18 17.36
C MET A 66 5.69 -5.55 18.18
N PRO A 67 5.86 -4.30 18.66
CA PRO A 67 4.78 -3.51 19.27
C PRO A 67 3.52 -3.41 18.38
N GLN A 68 3.71 -3.55 17.07
CA GLN A 68 2.67 -3.50 16.02
C GLN A 68 2.06 -4.87 15.69
N GLY A 69 2.39 -5.92 16.45
CA GLY A 69 1.85 -7.27 16.25
C GLY A 69 2.49 -8.07 15.11
N ILE A 70 3.54 -7.54 14.47
CA ILE A 70 4.25 -8.24 13.38
C ILE A 70 5.08 -9.38 13.97
N ALA A 71 4.83 -10.58 13.45
CA ALA A 71 5.51 -11.81 13.81
C ALA A 71 6.86 -11.90 13.07
N LEU A 72 7.96 -11.85 13.82
CA LEU A 72 9.30 -12.06 13.28
C LEU A 72 9.61 -13.56 13.14
N GLY A 73 10.26 -13.94 12.05
CA GLY A 73 10.72 -15.32 11.86
C GLY A 73 11.81 -15.72 12.87
N THR A 74 12.13 -17.01 12.94
CA THR A 74 13.26 -17.51 13.74
C THR A 74 14.55 -16.80 13.30
N ASP A 75 15.30 -16.25 14.25
CA ASP A 75 16.54 -15.46 14.03
C ASP A 75 16.36 -14.19 13.19
N GLU A 76 15.13 -13.71 13.02
CA GLU A 76 14.87 -12.41 12.40
C GLU A 76 15.02 -11.29 13.45
N GLN A 77 15.94 -10.37 13.19
CA GLN A 77 16.21 -9.23 14.07
C GLN A 77 15.92 -7.91 13.35
N ILE A 78 15.39 -6.97 14.11
CA ILE A 78 15.16 -5.61 13.64
C ILE A 78 16.49 -4.88 13.67
N VAL A 79 16.91 -4.39 12.51
CA VAL A 79 18.13 -3.63 12.37
C VAL A 79 17.82 -2.15 12.58
N LYS A 80 16.78 -1.64 11.90
CA LYS A 80 16.42 -0.23 11.98
C LYS A 80 14.94 0.00 11.71
N LYS A 81 14.40 1.06 12.31
CA LYS A 81 13.02 1.52 12.12
C LYS A 81 13.03 3.01 11.79
N TYR A 82 12.24 3.39 10.79
CA TYR A 82 12.03 4.78 10.39
C TYR A 82 10.54 5.08 10.34
N THR A 83 10.09 6.13 11.02
CA THR A 83 8.74 6.67 10.86
C THR A 83 8.74 7.68 9.72
N VAL A 84 8.34 7.23 8.54
CA VAL A 84 8.52 7.92 7.25
C VAL A 84 7.42 8.94 6.98
N GLY A 85 6.24 8.75 7.58
CA GLY A 85 5.10 9.59 7.31
C GLY A 85 4.11 9.62 8.45
N ARG A 86 3.44 10.76 8.61
CA ARG A 86 2.24 10.86 9.45
C ARG A 86 1.07 11.43 8.65
N TYR A 87 -0.11 10.90 8.93
CA TYR A 87 -1.33 11.47 8.39
C TYR A 87 -1.69 12.76 9.13
N THR A 88 -1.99 13.82 8.38
CA THR A 88 -2.32 15.12 8.98
C THR A 88 -3.77 15.19 9.46
N LEU A 89 -4.67 14.49 8.75
CA LEU A 89 -6.12 14.46 9.04
C LEU A 89 -6.59 13.14 9.67
N ARG A 90 -5.83 12.05 9.51
CA ARG A 90 -6.06 10.75 10.15
C ARG A 90 -5.04 10.56 11.27
N GLN A 91 -5.42 9.89 12.34
CA GLN A 91 -4.43 9.41 13.30
C GLN A 91 -3.77 8.18 12.70
N GLY A 92 -2.47 8.25 12.40
CA GLY A 92 -1.78 7.15 11.74
C GLY A 92 -0.38 7.52 11.27
N ALA A 93 0.48 6.51 11.19
CA ALA A 93 1.87 6.63 10.79
C ALA A 93 2.25 5.53 9.80
N ILE A 94 3.24 5.85 8.96
CA ILE A 94 3.87 4.89 8.07
C ILE A 94 5.28 4.66 8.57
N ASP A 95 5.55 3.42 8.93
CA ASP A 95 6.84 2.96 9.38
C ASP A 95 7.48 2.06 8.32
N VAL A 96 8.77 2.27 8.09
CA VAL A 96 9.62 1.37 7.30
C VAL A 96 10.60 0.71 8.28
N ILE A 97 10.53 -0.60 8.32
CA ILE A 97 11.27 -1.45 9.25
C ILE A 97 12.19 -2.32 8.42
N VAL A 98 13.49 -2.25 8.71
CA VAL A 98 14.51 -3.07 8.06
C VAL A 98 14.90 -4.18 9.03
N THR A 99 14.70 -5.43 8.61
CA THR A 99 15.19 -6.61 9.32
C THR A 99 16.37 -7.22 8.55
N ASN A 100 17.05 -8.20 9.16
CA ASN A 100 18.10 -8.96 8.49
C ASN A 100 17.59 -9.83 7.32
N LYS A 101 16.27 -10.08 7.23
CA LYS A 101 15.68 -10.97 6.20
C LYS A 101 14.81 -10.23 5.19
N ARG A 102 14.11 -9.17 5.59
CA ARG A 102 13.15 -8.44 4.75
C ARG A 102 13.03 -6.98 5.17
N VAL A 103 12.55 -6.18 4.24
CA VAL A 103 12.09 -4.81 4.51
C VAL A 103 10.58 -4.84 4.60
N ILE A 104 10.06 -4.35 5.72
CA ILE A 104 8.65 -4.33 6.03
C ILE A 104 8.19 -2.88 6.01
N ARG A 105 7.13 -2.62 5.25
CA ARG A 105 6.34 -1.41 5.38
C ARG A 105 5.12 -1.72 6.24
N TYR A 106 4.94 -0.91 7.26
CA TYR A 106 3.76 -0.92 8.09
C TYR A 106 3.05 0.43 7.97
N GLU A 107 1.78 0.40 7.62
CA GLU A 107 0.91 1.57 7.58
C GLU A 107 -0.27 1.33 8.51
N GLU A 108 -0.43 2.25 9.45
CA GLU A 108 -1.60 2.31 10.31
C GLU A 108 -2.33 3.62 10.02
N SER A 109 -3.62 3.52 9.77
CA SER A 109 -4.48 4.70 9.65
C SER A 109 -5.80 4.47 10.36
N ASN A 110 -6.23 5.49 11.10
CA ASN A 110 -7.52 5.53 11.76
C ASN A 110 -8.27 6.78 11.29
N TRP A 111 -9.44 6.58 10.69
CA TRP A 111 -10.36 7.65 10.33
C TRP A 111 -11.71 7.33 10.95
N LEU A 112 -12.23 8.22 11.82
CA LEU A 112 -13.56 8.10 12.45
C LEU A 112 -13.85 6.70 13.02
N GLY A 113 -12.85 6.07 13.66
CA GLY A 113 -12.99 4.75 14.27
C GLY A 113 -12.84 3.57 13.29
N LEU A 114 -12.74 3.82 11.98
CA LEU A 114 -12.33 2.83 10.99
C LEU A 114 -10.82 2.73 10.98
N GLN A 115 -10.30 1.67 11.60
CA GLN A 115 -8.90 1.30 11.55
C GLN A 115 -8.60 0.56 10.25
N SER A 116 -7.53 0.96 9.58
CA SER A 116 -6.98 0.29 8.41
C SER A 116 -5.49 0.10 8.65
N ASN A 117 -5.09 -1.17 8.64
CA ASN A 117 -3.70 -1.58 8.74
C ASN A 117 -3.29 -2.20 7.41
N ARG A 118 -2.15 -1.79 6.89
CA ARG A 118 -1.57 -2.34 5.67
C ARG A 118 -0.12 -2.72 5.94
N ILE A 119 0.23 -3.94 5.54
CA ILE A 119 1.57 -4.48 5.68
C ILE A 119 2.01 -4.94 4.30
N ASP A 120 3.17 -4.46 3.86
CA ASP A 120 3.81 -4.94 2.64
C ASP A 120 5.24 -5.32 2.99
N GLU A 121 5.71 -6.43 2.44
CA GLU A 121 7.00 -7.02 2.81
C GLU A 121 7.77 -7.42 1.56
N VAL A 122 9.08 -7.19 1.58
CA VAL A 122 9.97 -7.61 0.50
C VAL A 122 11.20 -8.25 1.10
N ASN A 123 11.50 -9.48 0.67
CA ASN A 123 12.74 -10.17 1.03
C ASN A 123 13.92 -9.33 0.63
N ILE A 124 14.91 -9.22 1.52
CA ILE A 124 16.06 -8.35 1.28
C ILE A 124 16.80 -8.78 0.02
N ASP A 125 16.97 -10.07 -0.21
CA ASP A 125 17.61 -10.62 -1.41
C ASP A 125 16.94 -10.18 -2.70
N ALA A 126 15.62 -10.05 -2.70
CA ALA A 126 14.82 -9.63 -3.86
C ALA A 126 14.93 -8.12 -4.15
N VAL A 127 15.52 -7.32 -3.27
CA VAL A 127 15.66 -5.87 -3.45
C VAL A 127 16.79 -5.56 -4.44
N HIS A 128 16.47 -5.13 -5.65
CA HIS A 128 17.49 -4.72 -6.63
C HIS A 128 17.85 -3.24 -6.53
N GLY A 129 16.90 -2.42 -6.09
CA GLY A 129 17.11 -0.98 -5.97
C GLY A 129 16.11 -0.35 -5.03
N VAL A 130 16.50 0.82 -4.53
CA VAL A 130 15.64 1.68 -3.71
C VAL A 130 15.52 3.01 -4.42
N SER A 131 14.30 3.42 -4.72
CA SER A 131 13.97 4.72 -5.28
C SER A 131 13.21 5.52 -4.23
N CYS A 132 13.78 6.66 -3.84
CA CYS A 132 13.19 7.52 -2.84
C CYS A 132 13.19 8.95 -3.36
N THR A 133 12.01 9.50 -3.56
CA THR A 133 11.82 10.84 -4.10
C THR A 133 11.04 11.67 -3.09
N MET A 134 11.65 12.76 -2.63
CA MET A 134 10.95 13.80 -1.88
C MET A 134 10.64 14.94 -2.84
N ALA A 135 9.36 15.24 -3.01
CA ALA A 135 8.88 16.24 -3.95
C ALA A 135 7.82 17.14 -3.29
N ARG A 136 7.53 18.29 -3.89
CA ARG A 136 6.33 19.05 -3.53
C ARG A 136 5.18 18.52 -4.38
N SER A 137 4.09 18.08 -3.74
CA SER A 137 2.84 17.80 -4.43
C SER A 137 1.90 18.99 -4.30
N ALA A 138 1.01 19.14 -5.28
CA ALA A 138 -0.12 20.04 -5.17
C ALA A 138 -1.38 19.22 -4.92
N SER A 139 -2.22 19.67 -3.99
CA SER A 139 -3.56 19.11 -3.83
C SER A 139 -4.40 19.47 -5.04
N ILE A 140 -4.85 18.48 -5.83
CA ILE A 140 -5.75 18.71 -6.96
C ILE A 140 -7.03 19.42 -6.50
N VAL A 141 -7.59 18.99 -5.36
CA VAL A 141 -8.79 19.61 -4.78
C VAL A 141 -8.53 21.06 -4.41
N GLY A 142 -7.40 21.34 -3.73
CA GLY A 142 -7.02 22.69 -3.38
C GLY A 142 -6.83 23.60 -4.61
N LEU A 143 -6.16 23.10 -5.64
CA LEU A 143 -6.00 23.80 -6.92
C LEU A 143 -7.33 24.06 -7.62
N ALA A 144 -8.23 23.08 -7.64
CA ALA A 144 -9.55 23.23 -8.26
C ALA A 144 -10.40 24.29 -7.54
N VAL A 145 -10.43 24.26 -6.20
CA VAL A 145 -11.15 25.25 -5.39
C VAL A 145 -10.53 26.65 -5.56
N ALA A 146 -9.20 26.77 -5.52
CA ALA A 146 -8.52 28.06 -5.76
C ALA A 146 -8.80 28.60 -7.17
N GLY A 147 -8.79 27.73 -8.18
CA GLY A 147 -9.13 28.09 -9.56
C GLY A 147 -10.56 28.61 -9.68
N LEU A 148 -11.53 27.91 -9.10
CA LEU A 148 -12.93 28.32 -9.11
C LEU A 148 -13.15 29.67 -8.41
N LEU A 149 -12.54 29.88 -7.24
CA LEU A 149 -12.62 31.16 -6.53
C LEU A 149 -11.94 32.30 -7.30
N SER A 150 -10.85 32.00 -8.00
CA SER A 150 -10.17 32.97 -8.87
C SER A 150 -11.06 33.41 -10.02
N ILE A 151 -11.80 32.48 -10.65
CA ILE A 151 -12.75 32.78 -11.71
C ILE A 151 -13.87 33.69 -11.17
N VAL A 152 -14.46 33.36 -10.03
CA VAL A 152 -15.50 34.17 -9.38
C VAL A 152 -14.97 35.58 -9.07
N GLY A 153 -13.79 35.69 -8.47
CA GLY A 153 -13.17 36.99 -8.16
C GLY A 153 -12.91 37.83 -9.42
N LEU A 154 -12.44 37.21 -10.50
CA LEU A 154 -12.23 37.89 -11.78
C LEU A 154 -13.54 38.36 -12.42
N LEU A 155 -14.64 37.61 -12.29
CA LEU A 155 -15.96 38.04 -12.77
C LEU A 155 -16.46 39.29 -12.02
N PHE A 156 -16.26 39.36 -10.70
CA PHE A 156 -16.59 40.55 -9.92
C PHE A 156 -15.74 41.77 -10.30
N LEU A 157 -14.44 41.58 -10.50
CA LEU A 157 -13.55 42.65 -10.97
C LEU A 157 -13.96 43.12 -12.38
N PHE A 158 -14.22 42.19 -13.31
CA PHE A 158 -14.66 42.53 -14.66
C PHE A 158 -15.99 43.30 -14.66
N GLY A 159 -16.94 42.92 -13.80
CA GLY A 159 -18.18 43.66 -13.58
C GLY A 159 -17.94 45.08 -13.09
N ALA A 160 -17.02 45.27 -12.14
CA ALA A 160 -16.66 46.59 -11.59
C ALA A 160 -15.96 47.51 -12.62
N PHE A 161 -15.22 46.94 -13.57
CA PHE A 161 -14.56 47.70 -14.65
C PHE A 161 -15.49 48.01 -15.81
N ASN A 162 -16.50 47.17 -16.06
CA ASN A 162 -17.45 47.36 -17.16
C ASN A 162 -18.62 48.29 -16.76
N SER A 163 -18.80 48.59 -15.48
CA SER A 163 -19.78 49.57 -15.02
C SER A 163 -19.32 50.99 -15.36
N ARG A 164 -20.23 51.82 -15.90
CA ARG A 164 -19.95 53.22 -16.29
C ARG A 164 -19.46 54.12 -15.14
N ARG A 165 -19.64 53.68 -13.90
CA ARG A 165 -19.02 54.23 -12.69
C ARG A 165 -18.31 53.08 -11.99
N MET A 166 -17.14 53.36 -11.39
CA MET A 166 -16.41 52.36 -10.60
C MET A 166 -17.26 51.93 -9.41
N ASP A 167 -17.75 50.69 -9.45
CA ASP A 167 -18.45 50.11 -8.31
C ASP A 167 -17.42 49.53 -7.33
N TYR A 168 -17.12 50.32 -6.29
CA TYR A 168 -16.16 49.93 -5.24
C TYR A 168 -16.58 48.67 -4.48
N THR A 169 -17.88 48.35 -4.43
CA THR A 169 -18.38 47.16 -3.73
C THR A 169 -18.01 45.89 -4.48
N MET A 170 -18.19 45.87 -5.80
CA MET A 170 -17.78 44.77 -6.66
C MET A 170 -16.25 44.61 -6.69
N LEU A 171 -15.51 45.72 -6.71
CA LEU A 171 -14.06 45.72 -6.65
C LEU A 171 -13.55 45.09 -5.35
N PHE A 172 -14.14 45.47 -4.21
CA PHE A 172 -13.78 44.92 -2.90
C PHE A 172 -14.09 43.42 -2.80
N MET A 173 -15.27 42.98 -3.28
CA MET A 173 -15.63 41.56 -3.30
C MET A 173 -14.70 40.75 -4.20
N GLY A 174 -14.38 41.26 -5.40
CA GLY A 174 -13.43 40.63 -6.30
C GLY A 174 -12.04 40.45 -5.67
N ALA A 175 -11.54 41.48 -4.97
CA ALA A 175 -10.27 41.42 -4.25
C ALA A 175 -10.28 40.39 -3.11
N ILE A 176 -11.39 40.26 -2.35
CA ILE A 176 -11.53 39.25 -1.30
C ILE A 176 -11.46 37.84 -1.88
N PHE A 177 -12.24 37.54 -2.92
CA PHE A 177 -12.25 36.20 -3.53
C PHE A 177 -10.88 35.82 -4.06
N LEU A 178 -10.17 36.77 -4.67
CA LEU A 178 -8.83 36.56 -5.21
C LEU A 178 -7.80 36.38 -4.09
N GLY A 179 -7.91 37.15 -3.00
CA GLY A 179 -7.09 36.99 -1.80
C GLY A 179 -7.25 35.61 -1.16
N ILE A 180 -8.49 35.15 -0.98
CA ILE A 180 -8.79 33.80 -0.46
C ILE A 180 -8.24 32.73 -1.41
N ALA A 181 -8.43 32.90 -2.72
CA ALA A 181 -7.91 31.97 -3.71
C ALA A 181 -6.39 31.84 -3.64
N VAL A 182 -5.66 32.95 -3.48
CA VAL A 182 -4.19 32.94 -3.31
C VAL A 182 -3.78 32.20 -2.03
N VAL A 183 -4.47 32.43 -0.91
CA VAL A 183 -4.18 31.73 0.35
C VAL A 183 -4.40 30.23 0.20
N ILE A 184 -5.48 29.80 -0.45
CA ILE A 184 -5.75 28.38 -0.72
C ILE A 184 -4.71 27.80 -1.68
N LEU A 185 -4.33 28.54 -2.71
CA LEU A 185 -3.32 28.14 -3.69
C LEU A 185 -1.97 27.87 -3.02
N VAL A 186 -1.49 28.79 -2.18
CA VAL A 186 -0.24 28.63 -1.42
C VAL A 186 -0.32 27.41 -0.49
N ASN A 187 -1.44 27.24 0.23
CA ASN A 187 -1.66 26.10 1.12
C ASN A 187 -1.90 24.76 0.40
N SER A 188 -2.10 24.79 -0.93
CA SER A 188 -2.28 23.60 -1.76
C SER A 188 -0.96 22.93 -2.09
N PHE A 189 0.15 23.67 -2.07
CA PHE A 189 1.50 23.11 -2.23
C PHE A 189 1.98 22.53 -0.92
N ARG A 190 2.13 21.20 -0.87
CA ARG A 190 2.53 20.47 0.34
C ARG A 190 3.72 19.55 0.04
N PRO A 191 4.62 19.31 1.00
CA PRO A 191 5.67 18.32 0.82
C PRO A 191 5.06 16.92 0.72
N SER A 192 5.59 16.12 -0.19
CA SER A 192 5.17 14.75 -0.50
C SER A 192 6.38 13.85 -0.65
N MET A 193 6.17 12.56 -0.43
CA MET A 193 7.21 11.57 -0.59
C MET A 193 6.69 10.36 -1.36
N VAL A 194 7.57 9.84 -2.21
CA VAL A 194 7.42 8.59 -2.93
C VAL A 194 8.60 7.71 -2.54
N PHE A 195 8.33 6.58 -1.89
CA PHE A 195 9.34 5.55 -1.59
C PHE A 195 8.95 4.25 -2.29
N SER A 196 9.82 3.74 -3.15
CA SER A 196 9.62 2.50 -3.90
C SER A 196 10.83 1.59 -3.78
N ILE A 197 10.60 0.32 -3.43
CA ILE A 197 11.60 -0.74 -3.48
C ILE A 197 11.34 -1.56 -4.74
N GLN A 198 12.35 -1.64 -5.61
CA GLN A 198 12.26 -2.34 -6.90
C GLN A 198 12.74 -3.79 -6.73
N GLY A 199 11.91 -4.73 -7.19
CA GLY A 199 12.21 -6.16 -7.21
C GLY A 199 12.97 -6.59 -8.48
N ALA A 200 13.24 -7.88 -8.59
CA ALA A 200 13.81 -8.46 -9.81
C ALA A 200 12.83 -8.30 -10.98
N LEU A 201 13.33 -7.89 -12.15
CA LEU A 201 12.58 -7.69 -13.41
C LEU A 201 11.76 -6.39 -13.52
N GLY A 202 12.04 -5.37 -12.69
CA GLY A 202 11.42 -4.05 -12.85
C GLY A 202 9.96 -3.95 -12.37
N SER A 203 9.46 -4.98 -11.68
CA SER A 203 8.25 -4.88 -10.88
C SER A 203 8.59 -4.20 -9.55
N SER A 204 7.90 -3.11 -9.24
CA SER A 204 8.02 -2.48 -7.93
C SER A 204 7.45 -3.42 -6.87
N ALA A 205 8.31 -3.96 -6.03
CA ALA A 205 7.94 -4.92 -4.99
C ALA A 205 7.30 -4.21 -3.78
N LEU A 206 7.55 -2.90 -3.62
CA LEU A 206 6.95 -2.12 -2.54
C LEU A 206 6.85 -0.64 -2.94
N GLU A 207 5.67 -0.14 -3.32
CA GLU A 207 5.46 1.27 -3.69
C GLU A 207 4.64 2.01 -2.64
N THR A 208 5.21 3.00 -1.95
CA THR A 208 4.49 3.94 -1.06
C THR A 208 3.94 5.16 -1.78
N SER A 209 4.23 5.31 -3.07
CA SER A 209 3.62 6.39 -3.82
C SER A 209 2.35 5.94 -4.49
N VAL A 210 1.35 6.81 -4.45
CA VAL A 210 0.38 6.81 -5.53
C VAL A 210 0.48 8.09 -6.35
N ASN A 211 0.57 7.84 -7.64
CA ASN A 211 0.81 8.77 -8.71
C ASN A 211 -0.45 9.62 -8.91
N VAL A 212 -0.46 10.86 -8.41
CA VAL A 212 -1.60 11.78 -8.61
C VAL A 212 -1.55 12.44 -10.01
N LEU A 213 -0.43 12.36 -10.73
CA LEU A 213 -0.28 13.04 -12.03
C LEU A 213 0.17 12.14 -13.20
N GLY A 214 0.18 10.81 -13.04
CA GLY A 214 0.70 9.89 -14.07
C GLY A 214 -0.13 8.63 -14.36
N ARG A 215 -1.33 8.48 -13.79
CA ARG A 215 -2.13 7.25 -13.95
C ARG A 215 -3.65 7.45 -14.01
N MET A 216 -4.13 8.58 -14.53
CA MET A 216 -5.58 8.81 -14.67
C MET A 216 -6.29 7.89 -15.68
N PHE A 217 -5.57 7.13 -16.52
CA PHE A 217 -6.20 6.28 -17.56
C PHE A 217 -5.52 4.93 -17.80
N GLY A 218 -5.03 4.22 -16.77
CA GLY A 218 -4.40 2.93 -17.05
C GLY A 218 -4.07 2.05 -15.85
N ARG A 219 -4.76 0.91 -15.81
CA ARG A 219 -4.44 -0.35 -15.11
C ARG A 219 -4.17 -0.27 -13.60
N ASN A 220 -5.12 -0.85 -12.87
CA ASN A 220 -4.95 -1.66 -11.68
C ASN A 220 -3.94 -1.12 -10.67
N ASN A 221 -4.42 -0.34 -9.70
CA ASN A 221 -4.00 -0.42 -8.31
C ASN A 221 -5.10 0.20 -7.45
N SER A 222 -5.92 -0.68 -6.88
CA SER A 222 -6.98 -0.40 -5.92
C SER A 222 -6.38 0.02 -4.58
N SER A 223 -6.00 1.29 -4.47
CA SER A 223 -5.79 1.91 -3.16
C SER A 223 -6.20 3.37 -3.27
N ILE A 224 -7.15 3.78 -2.41
CA ILE A 224 -7.38 5.19 -2.13
C ILE A 224 -6.03 5.79 -1.72
N ILE A 225 -5.60 6.78 -2.47
CA ILE A 225 -4.29 7.41 -2.39
C ILE A 225 -4.26 8.31 -1.17
N PHE A 226 -3.55 7.94 -0.12
CA PHE A 226 -3.37 8.82 1.03
C PHE A 226 -1.98 9.46 0.99
N GLN A 227 -1.94 10.79 0.94
CA GLN A 227 -0.72 11.58 1.00
C GLN A 227 -0.28 11.72 2.46
N PHE A 228 0.83 11.07 2.83
CA PHE A 228 1.44 11.23 4.15
C PHE A 228 2.44 12.39 4.14
N ARG A 229 2.52 13.10 5.27
CA ARG A 229 3.48 14.19 5.43
C ARG A 229 4.82 13.60 5.87
N PRO A 230 5.93 13.91 5.16
CA PRO A 230 7.24 13.44 5.57
C PRO A 230 7.62 14.01 6.95
N THR A 231 8.31 13.21 7.74
CA THR A 231 8.84 13.54 9.06
C THR A 231 10.32 13.91 8.97
N ALA A 232 10.96 14.26 10.09
CA ALA A 232 12.41 14.45 10.13
C ALA A 232 13.17 13.14 9.81
N GLU A 233 12.69 12.00 10.33
CA GLU A 233 13.28 10.68 10.12
C GLU A 233 13.24 10.25 8.64
N THR A 234 12.28 10.75 7.87
CA THR A 234 12.21 10.55 6.43
C THR A 234 13.51 10.96 5.72
N THR A 235 14.10 12.09 6.13
CA THR A 235 15.33 12.60 5.51
C THR A 235 16.56 11.78 5.89
N VAL A 236 16.56 11.21 7.10
CA VAL A 236 17.59 10.28 7.57
C VAL A 236 17.48 8.96 6.80
N MET A 237 16.27 8.41 6.71
CA MET A 237 16.00 7.21 5.93
C MET A 237 16.46 7.38 4.48
N LEU A 238 16.15 8.51 3.84
CA LEU A 238 16.53 8.76 2.44
C LEU A 238 18.04 8.71 2.20
N LYS A 239 18.85 9.10 3.19
CA LYS A 239 20.32 9.08 3.12
C LYS A 239 20.90 7.71 3.40
N GLU A 240 20.25 6.92 4.25
CA GLU A 240 20.85 5.72 4.84
C GLU A 240 20.28 4.41 4.31
N ILE A 241 19.00 4.37 3.91
CA ILE A 241 18.29 3.11 3.66
C ILE A 241 18.92 2.26 2.54
N GLY A 242 19.43 2.91 1.49
CA GLY A 242 20.12 2.22 0.40
C GLY A 242 21.41 1.56 0.86
N ALA A 243 22.22 2.28 1.65
CA ALA A 243 23.45 1.75 2.22
C ALA A 243 23.18 0.65 3.25
N CYS A 244 22.16 0.83 4.10
CA CYS A 244 21.71 -0.15 5.08
C CYS A 244 21.31 -1.48 4.42
N ILE A 245 20.48 -1.43 3.37
CA ILE A 245 20.06 -2.63 2.62
C ILE A 245 21.25 -3.28 1.91
N TYR A 246 22.13 -2.49 1.30
CA TYR A 246 23.32 -3.00 0.62
C TYR A 246 24.30 -3.70 1.57
N ASP A 247 24.54 -3.12 2.74
CA ASP A 247 25.40 -3.70 3.77
C ASP A 247 24.81 -5.00 4.31
N LEU A 248 23.50 -5.05 4.56
CA LEU A 248 22.83 -6.29 4.99
C LEU A 248 22.92 -7.39 3.93
N LYS A 249 22.85 -7.05 2.63
CA LYS A 249 23.06 -8.01 1.54
C LYS A 249 24.47 -8.55 1.46
N THR A 250 25.46 -7.69 1.68
CA THR A 250 26.87 -8.04 1.47
C THR A 250 27.52 -8.66 2.69
N LEU A 251 27.18 -8.19 3.89
CA LEU A 251 27.79 -8.57 5.16
C LEU A 251 26.89 -9.48 6.01
N GLY A 252 25.61 -9.63 5.65
CA GLY A 252 24.64 -10.41 6.41
C GLY A 252 24.49 -9.90 7.84
N ASP A 253 24.53 -10.82 8.81
CA ASP A 253 24.33 -10.50 10.23
C ASP A 253 25.42 -9.58 10.82
N LYS A 254 26.61 -9.49 10.20
CA LYS A 254 27.65 -8.55 10.65
C LYS A 254 27.26 -7.09 10.45
N ALA A 255 26.37 -6.79 9.50
CA ALA A 255 25.86 -5.44 9.32
C ALA A 255 24.95 -4.98 10.47
N ILE A 256 24.40 -5.92 11.26
CA ILE A 256 23.50 -5.57 12.37
C ILE A 256 24.22 -4.70 13.41
N GLU A 257 25.47 -5.02 13.76
CA GLU A 257 26.25 -4.24 14.72
C GLU A 257 26.55 -2.81 14.25
N LYS A 258 26.69 -2.62 12.94
CA LYS A 258 27.00 -1.31 12.34
C LYS A 258 25.79 -0.38 12.30
N TRP A 259 24.59 -0.94 12.09
CA TRP A 259 23.38 -0.16 11.80
C TRP A 259 22.39 -0.05 12.96
N ARG A 260 22.68 -0.68 14.10
CA ARG A 260 21.86 -0.64 15.31
C ARG A 260 21.84 0.73 15.98
#